data_AF-A0A1G9JG48-F1
#
_entry.id   AF-A0A1G9JG48-F1
#
_cell.length_a   1.000
_cell.length_b   1.000
_cell.length_c   1.000
_cell.angle_alpha   90.00
_cell.angle_beta   90.00
_cell.angle_gamma   90.00
#
_symmetry.space_group_name_H-M   'P 1'
#
loop_
_entity.id
_entity.type
_entity.pdbx_description
1 polymer ?
#
loop_
_entity_poly.entity_id
_entity_poly.type
_entity_poly.pdbx_seq_one_letter_code
_entity_poly.pdbx_strand_id
1 'polypeptide(L)'
;MIKRKSFSYPVIAILTVFALLTLFLSSSVLFDWFGIRAKEGNYVPFVVWANFVCSWLYLLAVYGFIKLRRWTYKLLTASALILVLALIVLYFHINGGGLYETKTVGALFFRITLSLVFALLAYLRITKE
;
A
#
# COMPACT_ATOMS: atom_id res chain seq x y z
N MET A 1 -1.08 13.17 -30.74
CA MET A 1 -1.40 11.96 -29.92
C MET A 1 -0.31 11.55 -28.91
N ILE A 2 0.87 12.19 -28.87
CA ILE A 2 2.04 11.69 -28.10
C ILE A 2 2.17 12.28 -26.66
N LYS A 3 1.48 13.41 -26.35
CA LYS A 3 1.58 14.06 -25.03
C LYS A 3 0.92 13.30 -23.86
N ARG A 4 0.02 12.33 -24.10
CA ARG A 4 -0.73 11.63 -23.01
C ARG A 4 0.05 10.51 -22.31
N LYS A 5 1.01 9.85 -22.98
CA LYS A 5 1.82 8.76 -22.39
C LYS A 5 2.86 9.24 -21.38
N SER A 6 3.43 10.44 -21.58
CA SER A 6 4.58 10.92 -20.79
C SER A 6 4.26 11.13 -19.31
N PHE A 7 3.04 11.58 -18.98
CA PHE A 7 2.64 11.88 -17.60
C PHE A 7 2.34 10.62 -16.75
N SER A 8 2.22 9.44 -17.36
CA SER A 8 1.95 8.18 -16.63
C SER A 8 3.21 7.49 -16.13
N TYR A 9 4.36 7.69 -16.79
CA TYR A 9 5.64 7.11 -16.35
C TYR A 9 6.06 7.49 -14.93
N PRO A 10 5.95 8.77 -14.47
CA PRO A 10 6.30 9.10 -13.09
C PRO A 10 5.36 8.41 -12.08
N VAL A 11 4.06 8.35 -12.37
CA VAL A 11 3.09 7.67 -11.49
C VAL A 11 3.41 6.19 -11.38
N ILE A 12 3.70 5.53 -12.50
CA ILE A 12 4.10 4.12 -12.56
C ILE A 12 5.40 3.90 -11.78
N ALA A 13 6.41 4.74 -11.97
CA ALA A 13 7.70 4.62 -11.29
C ALA A 13 7.54 4.78 -9.76
N ILE A 14 6.83 5.81 -9.32
CA ILE A 14 6.57 6.06 -7.88
C ILE A 14 5.78 4.90 -7.28
N LEU A 15 4.70 4.44 -7.94
CA LEU A 15 3.91 3.32 -7.45
C LEU A 15 4.74 2.02 -7.39
N THR A 16 5.62 1.80 -8.37
CA THR A 16 6.51 0.63 -8.39
C THR A 16 7.49 0.67 -7.22
N VAL A 17 8.18 1.79 -7.01
CA VAL A 17 9.11 1.97 -5.89
C VAL A 17 8.37 1.79 -4.57
N PHE A 18 7.20 2.42 -4.42
CA PHE A 18 6.37 2.30 -3.22
C PHE A 18 5.91 0.86 -2.94
N ALA A 19 5.49 0.13 -3.98
CA ALA A 19 5.07 -1.27 -3.88
C ALA A 19 6.23 -2.17 -3.46
N LEU A 20 7.39 -2.04 -4.11
CA LEU A 20 8.59 -2.83 -3.81
C LEU A 20 9.14 -2.55 -2.43
N LEU A 21 9.20 -1.27 -2.03
CA LEU A 21 9.60 -0.90 -0.67
C LEU A 21 8.64 -1.48 0.35
N THR A 22 7.32 -1.34 0.14
CA THR A 22 6.33 -1.88 1.08
C THR A 22 6.41 -3.41 1.17
N LEU A 23 6.61 -4.09 0.05
CA LEU A 23 6.80 -5.54 0.00
C LEU A 23 8.05 -5.95 0.78
N PHE A 24 9.18 -5.28 0.54
CA PHE A 24 10.47 -5.58 1.17
C PHE A 24 10.46 -5.33 2.69
N LEU A 25 9.88 -4.21 3.13
CA LEU A 25 9.72 -3.92 4.55
C LEU A 25 8.81 -4.97 5.21
N SER A 26 7.65 -5.24 4.61
CA SER A 26 6.69 -6.19 5.19
C SER A 26 7.25 -7.62 5.21
N SER A 27 7.95 -8.04 4.15
CA SER A 27 8.60 -9.36 4.10
C SER A 27 9.75 -9.46 5.09
N SER A 28 10.55 -8.41 5.26
CA SER A 28 11.65 -8.41 6.24
C SER A 28 11.14 -8.62 7.66
N VAL A 29 9.98 -8.05 7.99
CA VAL A 29 9.36 -8.23 9.31
C VAL A 29 8.70 -9.60 9.43
N LEU A 30 7.98 -10.05 8.40
CA LEU A 30 7.30 -11.35 8.41
C LEU A 30 8.26 -12.54 8.41
N PHE A 31 9.39 -12.46 7.71
CA PHE A 31 10.37 -13.54 7.60
C PHE A 31 11.61 -13.32 8.46
N ASP A 32 11.62 -12.26 9.28
CA ASP A 32 12.74 -11.85 10.12
C ASP A 32 14.08 -11.72 9.37
N TRP A 33 14.02 -11.15 8.17
CA TRP A 33 15.23 -10.89 7.42
C TRP A 33 16.08 -9.88 8.18
N PHE A 34 17.37 -10.17 8.31
CA PHE A 34 18.34 -9.29 8.96
C PHE A 34 18.03 -8.96 10.44
N GLY A 35 17.24 -9.80 11.13
CA GLY A 35 16.85 -9.58 12.53
C GLY A 35 16.00 -8.32 12.74
N ILE A 36 15.27 -7.89 11.71
CA ILE A 36 14.48 -6.65 11.73
C ILE A 36 13.31 -6.74 12.71
N ARG A 37 12.80 -7.95 13.05
CA ARG A 37 11.72 -8.09 14.05
C ARG A 37 12.11 -7.51 15.40
N ALA A 38 13.35 -7.73 15.83
CA ALA A 38 13.85 -7.19 17.10
C ALA A 38 13.96 -5.65 17.08
N LYS A 39 14.12 -5.04 15.90
CA LYS A 39 14.22 -3.58 15.71
C LYS A 39 12.87 -2.89 15.59
N GLU A 40 11.87 -3.57 15.04
CA GLU A 40 10.50 -3.05 15.01
C GLU A 40 9.77 -3.23 16.34
N GLY A 41 10.21 -4.15 17.20
CA GLY A 41 9.67 -4.32 18.55
C GLY A 41 8.21 -4.76 18.53
N ASN A 42 7.31 -3.92 19.04
CA ASN A 42 5.90 -4.23 19.24
C ASN A 42 5.05 -3.87 18.01
N TYR A 43 5.35 -4.48 16.87
CA TYR A 43 4.49 -4.37 15.70
C TYR A 43 3.28 -5.31 15.82
N VAL A 44 2.16 -4.93 15.20
CA VAL A 44 0.96 -5.77 15.14
C VAL A 44 1.06 -6.68 13.90
N PRO A 45 1.22 -8.01 14.03
CA PRO A 45 1.46 -8.90 12.89
C PRO A 45 0.36 -8.82 11.82
N PHE A 46 -0.89 -8.61 12.23
CA PHE A 46 -2.02 -8.44 11.33
C PHE A 46 -1.82 -7.26 10.36
N VAL A 47 -1.29 -6.13 10.85
CA VAL A 47 -1.03 -4.94 10.04
C VAL A 47 0.08 -5.21 9.01
N VAL A 48 1.10 -5.97 9.39
CA VAL A 48 2.20 -6.35 8.50
C VAL A 48 1.71 -7.29 7.40
N TRP A 49 0.87 -8.26 7.73
CA TRP A 49 0.22 -9.14 6.73
C TRP A 49 -0.68 -8.35 5.77
N ALA A 50 -1.49 -7.42 6.29
CA ALA A 50 -2.32 -6.56 5.46
C ALA A 50 -1.48 -5.72 4.48
N ASN A 51 -0.37 -5.14 4.96
CA ASN A 51 0.57 -4.38 4.13
C ASN A 51 1.24 -5.27 3.06
N PHE A 52 1.62 -6.49 3.42
CA PHE A 52 2.20 -7.46 2.49
C PHE A 52 1.21 -7.79 1.36
N VAL A 53 -0.04 -8.10 1.67
CA VAL A 53 -1.08 -8.35 0.65
C VAL A 53 -1.31 -7.11 -0.23
N CYS A 54 -1.39 -5.92 0.38
CA CYS A 54 -1.56 -4.68 -0.37
C CYS A 54 -0.41 -4.41 -1.35
N SER A 55 0.82 -4.78 -0.99
CA SER A 55 1.97 -4.59 -1.88
C SER A 55 1.87 -5.40 -3.18
N TRP A 56 1.33 -6.63 -3.12
CA TRP A 56 1.00 -7.40 -4.32
C TRP A 56 -0.10 -6.75 -5.16
N LEU A 57 -1.13 -6.20 -4.51
CA LEU A 57 -2.17 -5.44 -5.22
C LEU A 57 -1.61 -4.20 -5.91
N TYR A 58 -0.65 -3.50 -5.30
CA TYR A 58 0.03 -2.37 -5.93
C TYR A 58 0.85 -2.79 -7.16
N LEU A 59 1.58 -3.91 -7.09
CA LEU A 59 2.31 -4.43 -8.25
C LEU A 59 1.37 -4.81 -9.41
N LEU A 60 0.22 -5.41 -9.11
CA LEU A 60 -0.82 -5.65 -10.12
C LEU A 60 -1.40 -4.34 -10.67
N ALA A 61 -1.57 -3.32 -9.82
CA ALA A 61 -2.02 -2.00 -10.24
C ALA A 61 -1.01 -1.29 -11.15
N VAL A 62 0.31 -1.46 -10.91
CA VAL A 62 1.38 -0.99 -11.82
C VAL A 62 1.18 -1.58 -13.21
N TYR A 63 0.97 -2.90 -13.30
CA TYR A 63 0.68 -3.55 -14.57
C TYR A 63 -0.59 -3.00 -15.23
N GLY A 64 -1.64 -2.79 -14.42
CA GLY A 64 -2.89 -2.19 -14.85
C GLY A 64 -2.75 -0.75 -15.38
N PHE A 65 -1.86 0.06 -14.79
CA PHE A 65 -1.53 1.40 -15.29
C PHE A 65 -0.79 1.36 -16.62
N ILE A 66 0.17 0.43 -16.81
CA ILE A 66 0.89 0.26 -18.08
C ILE A 66 -0.08 -0.13 -19.21
N LYS A 67 -1.07 -0.98 -18.91
CA LYS A 67 -2.06 -1.47 -19.87
C LYS A 67 -3.35 -0.63 -19.94
N LEU A 68 -3.46 0.44 -19.15
CA LEU A 68 -4.66 1.30 -19.05
C LEU A 68 -5.97 0.51 -18.89
N ARG A 69 -5.99 -0.45 -17.96
CA ARG A 69 -7.14 -1.34 -17.76
C ARG A 69 -7.99 -0.89 -16.57
N ARG A 70 -9.33 -0.94 -16.68
CA ARG A 70 -10.26 -0.45 -15.65
C ARG A 70 -10.16 -1.17 -14.29
N TRP A 71 -9.63 -2.39 -14.25
CA TRP A 71 -9.38 -3.12 -13.01
C TRP A 71 -8.34 -2.47 -12.08
N THR A 72 -7.51 -1.53 -12.57
CA THR A 72 -6.51 -0.81 -11.76
C THR A 72 -7.15 -0.04 -10.64
N TYR A 73 -8.27 0.63 -10.92
CA TYR A 73 -9.06 1.35 -9.92
C TYR A 73 -9.60 0.39 -8.86
N LYS A 74 -10.13 -0.78 -9.27
CA LYS A 74 -10.66 -1.80 -8.34
C LYS A 74 -9.56 -2.35 -7.42
N LEU A 75 -8.35 -2.57 -7.94
CA LEU A 75 -7.22 -3.07 -7.15
C LEU A 75 -6.74 -2.04 -6.11
N LEU A 76 -6.63 -0.77 -6.49
CA LEU A 76 -6.18 0.29 -5.59
C LEU A 76 -7.23 0.66 -4.54
N THR A 77 -8.51 0.58 -4.88
CA THR A 77 -9.59 0.75 -3.90
C THR A 77 -9.67 -0.43 -2.94
N ALA A 78 -9.51 -1.66 -3.43
CA ALA A 78 -9.44 -2.84 -2.57
C ALA A 78 -8.28 -2.78 -1.58
N SER A 79 -7.08 -2.36 -2.02
CA SER A 79 -5.95 -2.19 -1.09
C SER A 79 -6.19 -1.09 -0.07
N ALA A 80 -6.78 0.04 -0.47
CA ALA A 80 -7.16 1.10 0.47
C ALA A 80 -8.15 0.59 1.54
N LEU A 81 -9.15 -0.20 1.15
CA LEU A 81 -10.10 -0.81 2.08
C LEU A 81 -9.42 -1.78 3.06
N ILE A 82 -8.51 -2.62 2.58
CA ILE A 82 -7.73 -3.53 3.44
C ILE A 82 -6.93 -2.73 4.48
N LEU A 83 -6.30 -1.63 4.07
CA LEU A 83 -5.53 -0.77 4.98
C LEU A 83 -6.42 -0.04 6.00
N VAL A 84 -7.62 0.40 5.61
CA VAL A 84 -8.59 1.00 6.53
C VAL A 84 -9.06 -0.02 7.56
N LEU A 85 -9.33 -1.27 7.14
CA LEU A 85 -9.65 -2.35 8.07
C LEU A 85 -8.48 -2.64 9.02
N ALA A 86 -7.25 -2.66 8.52
CA ALA A 86 -6.06 -2.80 9.36
C ALA A 86 -5.92 -1.65 10.38
N LEU A 87 -6.30 -0.41 10.00
CA LEU A 87 -6.30 0.73 10.89
C LEU A 87 -7.36 0.58 12.00
N ILE A 88 -8.55 0.10 11.66
CA ILE A 88 -9.62 -0.18 12.64
C ILE A 88 -9.17 -1.26 13.64
N VAL A 89 -8.60 -2.36 13.14
CA VAL A 89 -8.08 -3.44 14.01
C VAL A 89 -6.97 -2.91 14.91
N LEU A 90 -6.05 -2.11 14.36
CA LEU A 90 -4.98 -1.47 15.14
C LEU A 90 -5.56 -0.54 16.23
N TYR A 91 -6.58 0.24 15.90
CA TYR A 91 -7.24 1.15 16.86
C TYR A 91 -7.86 0.37 18.04
N PHE A 92 -8.58 -0.72 17.77
CA PHE A 92 -9.11 -1.59 18.83
C PHE A 92 -8.00 -2.25 19.65
N HIS A 93 -6.91 -2.66 19.01
CA HIS A 93 -5.75 -3.24 19.72
C HIS A 93 -5.13 -2.23 20.69
N ILE A 94 -4.98 -0.97 20.28
CA ILE A 94 -4.45 0.12 21.12
C ILE A 94 -5.39 0.40 22.30
N ASN A 95 -6.70 0.52 22.05
CA ASN A 95 -7.69 0.73 23.12
C ASN A 95 -7.78 -0.45 24.10
N GLY A 96 -7.45 -1.67 23.66
CA GLY A 96 -7.34 -2.86 24.50
C GLY A 96 -6.06 -2.95 25.32
N GLY A 97 -5.19 -1.93 25.29
CA GLY A 97 -3.90 -1.91 26.00
C GLY A 97 -2.76 -2.63 25.25
N GLY A 98 -2.95 -2.92 23.96
CA GLY A 98 -1.92 -3.54 23.13
C GLY A 98 -0.71 -2.64 22.93
N LEU A 99 0.49 -3.22 23.04
CA LEU A 99 1.73 -2.50 22.73
C LEU A 99 1.76 -2.17 21.24
N TYR A 100 2.04 -0.91 20.92
CA TYR A 100 2.12 -0.45 19.55
C TYR A 100 3.26 0.56 19.40
N GLU A 101 3.85 0.59 18.23
CA GLU A 101 4.76 1.65 17.82
C GLU A 101 3.98 2.78 17.15
N THR A 102 4.21 4.02 17.56
CA THR A 102 3.61 5.21 16.93
C THR A 102 3.99 5.31 15.44
N LYS A 103 5.15 4.76 15.08
CA LYS A 103 5.63 4.64 13.69
C LYS A 103 4.70 3.79 12.82
N THR A 104 4.06 2.76 13.38
CA THR A 104 3.12 1.89 12.65
C THR A 104 1.87 2.67 12.24
N VAL A 105 1.34 3.51 13.14
CA VAL A 105 0.17 4.36 12.87
C VAL A 105 0.48 5.35 11.75
N GLY A 106 1.60 6.08 11.87
CA GLY A 106 2.04 7.03 10.85
C GLY A 106 2.28 6.38 9.49
N ALA A 107 2.94 5.22 9.47
CA ALA A 107 3.19 4.47 8.24
C ALA A 107 1.88 3.98 7.59
N LEU A 108 0.88 3.58 8.39
CA LEU A 108 -0.40 3.11 7.87
C LEU A 108 -1.21 4.25 7.24
N PHE A 109 -1.28 5.41 7.90
CA PHE A 109 -1.91 6.62 7.33
C PHE A 109 -1.26 7.04 6.02
N PHE A 110 0.08 7.03 5.96
CA PHE A 110 0.82 7.36 4.74
C PHE A 110 0.43 6.43 3.58
N ARG A 111 0.32 5.12 3.82
CA ARG A 111 -0.07 4.15 2.79
C ARG A 111 -1.52 4.34 2.34
N ILE A 112 -2.45 4.61 3.26
CA ILE A 112 -3.86 4.87 2.91
C ILE A 112 -3.95 6.09 1.99
N THR A 113 -3.32 7.20 2.38
CA THR A 113 -3.32 8.44 1.59
C THR A 113 -2.74 8.21 0.20
N LEU A 114 -1.58 7.56 0.08
CA LEU A 114 -0.99 7.25 -1.22
C LEU A 114 -1.90 6.37 -2.08
N SER A 115 -2.50 5.33 -1.50
CA SER A 115 -3.38 4.41 -2.22
C SER A 115 -4.61 5.13 -2.78
N LEU A 116 -5.21 6.03 -1.99
CA LEU A 116 -6.32 6.88 -2.44
C LEU A 116 -5.91 7.83 -3.57
N VAL A 117 -4.73 8.46 -3.46
CA VAL A 117 -4.18 9.32 -4.53
C VAL A 117 -4.00 8.52 -5.82
N PHE A 118 -3.40 7.33 -5.76
CA PHE A 118 -3.26 6.47 -6.93
C PHE A 118 -4.60 5.98 -7.47
N ALA A 119 -5.55 5.63 -6.61
CA ALA A 119 -6.90 5.22 -7.03
C ALA A 119 -7.61 6.37 -7.77
N LEU A 120 -7.51 7.61 -7.27
CA LEU A 120 -8.06 8.79 -7.92
C LEU A 120 -7.39 9.03 -9.29
N LEU A 121 -6.06 8.94 -9.36
CA LEU A 121 -5.33 9.05 -10.62
C LEU A 121 -5.77 7.96 -11.62
N ALA A 122 -5.95 6.71 -11.17
CA ALA A 122 -6.43 5.61 -11.99
C ALA A 122 -7.87 5.87 -12.48
N TYR A 123 -8.75 6.39 -11.63
CA TYR A 123 -10.12 6.74 -12.00
C TYR A 123 -10.14 7.81 -13.08
N LEU A 124 -9.42 8.91 -12.87
CA LEU A 124 -9.35 10.04 -13.81
C LEU A 124 -8.72 9.67 -15.16
N ARG A 125 -7.78 8.73 -15.18
CA ARG A 125 -7.03 8.35 -16.40
C ARG A 125 -7.59 7.16 -17.17
N ILE A 126 -8.23 6.22 -16.48
CA ILE A 126 -8.61 4.92 -17.07
C ILE A 126 -10.13 4.73 -17.11
N THR A 127 -10.86 5.26 -16.13
CA THR A 127 -12.32 5.07 -16.05
C THR A 127 -13.08 6.19 -16.75
N LYS A 128 -12.51 7.40 -16.74
CA LYS A 128 -13.10 8.57 -17.40
C LYS A 128 -12.76 8.67 -18.90
N GLU A 129 -11.93 7.77 -19.42
CA GLU A 129 -11.68 7.55 -20.86
C GLU A 129 -12.46 6.32 -21.37
#